data_AF-A0A957RCQ6-F1
#
_entry.id   AF-A0A957RCQ6-F1
#
_cell.length_a   1.000
_cell.length_b   1.000
_cell.length_c   1.000
_cell.angle_alpha   90.00
_cell.angle_beta   90.00
_cell.angle_gamma   90.00
#
_symmetry.space_group_name_H-M   'P 1'
#
loop_
_entity.id
_entity.type
_entity.pdbx_description
1 polymer ?
#
loop_
_entity_poly.entity_id
_entity_poly.type
_entity_poly.pdbx_seq_one_letter_code
_entity_poly.pdbx_strand_id
1 'polypeptide(L)'
;MQTAIQFLNENDAAAFEPAPAYDGPMVDRFGRAINYLRISLTDACNLRCVYCMPEHMTFRPRDELLHGHEILAIVRASAELGTTKIRLTGGEPTIRPGIVEMVRSIASVPGISQVAMTTNGLLLAELAEPLARAGLRGLNVSIDTLDPVKFKRITR
;
A
#
# COMPACT_ATOMS: atom_id res chain seq x y z
N MET A 1 -17.08 -24.56 22.27
CA MET A 1 -15.95 -25.06 21.44
C MET A 1 -15.05 -23.86 21.18
N GLN A 2 -14.17 -23.56 22.12
CA GLN A 2 -13.25 -22.41 22.08
C GLN A 2 -11.98 -22.86 21.37
N THR A 3 -11.68 -22.30 20.20
CA THR A 3 -10.37 -22.43 19.58
C THR A 3 -9.52 -21.28 20.10
N ALA A 4 -8.69 -21.57 21.09
CA ALA A 4 -7.69 -20.63 21.58
C ALA A 4 -6.62 -20.44 20.49
N ILE A 5 -6.46 -19.22 20.00
CA ILE A 5 -5.28 -18.82 19.23
C ILE A 5 -4.16 -18.65 20.27
N GLN A 6 -3.25 -19.61 20.35
CA GLN A 6 -2.01 -19.46 21.11
C GLN A 6 -1.15 -18.40 20.41
N PHE A 7 -0.88 -17.31 21.10
CA PHE A 7 0.20 -16.40 20.72
C PHE A 7 1.53 -17.15 20.94
N LEU A 8 2.38 -17.19 19.92
CA LEU A 8 3.72 -17.76 19.98
C LEU A 8 4.57 -16.97 21.00
N ASN A 9 5.31 -17.68 21.84
CA ASN A 9 6.19 -17.08 22.84
C ASN A 9 7.54 -16.67 22.20
N GLU A 10 8.27 -15.75 22.83
CA GLU A 10 9.62 -15.32 22.40
C GLU A 10 10.66 -16.45 22.25
N ASN A 11 10.37 -17.65 22.80
CA ASN A 11 11.20 -18.85 22.67
C ASN A 11 10.97 -19.66 21.38
N ASP A 12 9.96 -19.35 20.56
CA ASP A 12 9.70 -20.05 19.30
C ASP A 12 10.53 -19.50 18.11
N ALA A 13 11.29 -18.42 18.33
CA ALA A 13 12.18 -17.83 17.32
C ALA A 13 13.29 -18.80 16.87
N ALA A 14 13.60 -19.82 17.67
CA ALA A 14 14.63 -20.83 17.39
C ALA A 14 14.20 -21.91 16.39
N ALA A 15 12.92 -21.97 15.99
CA ALA A 15 12.39 -23.02 15.12
C ALA A 15 12.10 -22.57 13.68
N PHE A 16 12.33 -21.30 13.34
CA PHE A 16 12.19 -20.83 11.97
C PHE A 16 13.49 -21.12 11.21
N GLU A 17 13.62 -22.35 10.71
CA GLU A 17 14.67 -22.64 9.74
C GLU A 17 14.49 -21.69 8.54
N PRO A 18 15.55 -20.98 8.11
CA PRO A 18 15.44 -20.11 6.95
C PRO A 18 15.01 -20.97 5.77
N ALA A 19 13.90 -20.59 5.14
CA ALA A 19 13.48 -21.19 3.89
C ALA A 19 14.66 -21.16 2.91
N PRO A 20 14.87 -22.22 2.11
CA PRO A 20 15.95 -22.26 1.14
C PRO A 20 15.91 -21.00 0.26
N ALA A 21 17.08 -20.51 -0.13
CA ALA A 21 17.20 -19.33 -0.98
C ALA A 21 16.30 -19.50 -2.21
N TYR A 22 15.36 -18.58 -2.36
CA TYR A 22 14.38 -18.63 -3.44
C TYR A 22 15.05 -18.19 -4.73
N ASP A 23 15.28 -19.14 -5.65
CA ASP A 23 16.03 -18.95 -6.89
C ASP A 23 15.12 -18.79 -8.14
N GLY A 24 13.79 -18.78 -7.95
CA GLY A 24 12.78 -18.60 -8.98
C GLY A 24 11.89 -17.36 -8.79
N PRO A 25 10.93 -17.09 -9.70
CA PRO A 25 9.91 -16.05 -9.51
C PRO A 25 8.77 -16.55 -8.62
N MET A 26 8.27 -15.78 -7.64
CA MET A 26 7.19 -16.24 -6.75
C MET A 26 5.97 -16.68 -7.58
N VAL A 27 5.65 -17.97 -7.62
CA VAL A 27 4.54 -18.50 -8.42
C VAL A 27 3.44 -19.04 -7.51
N ASP A 28 2.18 -18.71 -7.83
CA ASP A 28 1.04 -19.32 -7.16
C ASP A 28 0.65 -20.70 -7.75
N ARG A 29 -0.38 -21.34 -7.18
CA ARG A 29 -0.86 -22.66 -7.60
C ARG A 29 -1.43 -22.71 -9.03
N PHE A 30 -1.65 -21.55 -9.66
CA PHE A 30 -2.15 -21.44 -11.03
C PHE A 30 -1.04 -21.07 -12.03
N GLY A 31 0.22 -21.03 -11.60
CA GLY A 31 1.34 -20.70 -12.47
C GLY A 31 1.53 -19.20 -12.70
N ARG A 32 0.91 -18.33 -11.89
CA ARG A 32 1.04 -16.87 -12.05
C ARG A 32 2.22 -16.34 -11.24
N ALA A 33 3.09 -15.57 -11.89
CA ALA A 33 4.18 -14.88 -11.22
C ALA A 33 3.65 -13.67 -10.41
N ILE A 34 3.92 -13.69 -9.10
CA ILE A 34 3.65 -12.61 -8.16
C ILE A 34 4.85 -11.66 -8.20
N ASN A 35 4.73 -10.61 -9.01
CA ASN A 35 5.78 -9.60 -9.20
C ASN A 35 5.34 -8.19 -8.76
N TYR A 36 4.18 -8.09 -8.12
CA TYR A 36 3.51 -6.84 -7.80
C TYR A 36 2.86 -6.88 -6.42
N LEU A 37 3.09 -5.84 -5.64
CA LEU A 37 2.50 -5.65 -4.32
C LEU A 37 1.65 -4.37 -4.28
N ARG A 38 0.40 -4.49 -3.84
CA ARG A 38 -0.51 -3.37 -3.60
C ARG A 38 -0.61 -3.14 -2.09
N ILE A 39 -0.25 -1.93 -1.64
CA ILE A 39 -0.20 -1.57 -0.23
C ILE A 39 -1.27 -0.54 0.07
N SER A 40 -2.24 -0.91 0.90
CA SER A 40 -3.25 -0.01 1.47
C SER A 40 -2.64 0.71 2.67
N LEU A 41 -2.38 2.01 2.53
CA LEU A 41 -1.61 2.78 3.51
C LEU A 41 -2.44 3.34 4.67
N THR A 42 -3.74 3.47 4.45
CA THR A 42 -4.73 4.02 5.38
C THR A 42 -6.11 3.64 4.88
N ASP A 43 -7.11 3.61 5.74
CA ASP A 43 -8.53 3.50 5.38
C ASP A 43 -9.25 4.86 5.36
N ALA A 44 -8.59 5.92 5.82
CA ALA A 44 -9.10 7.29 5.76
C ALA A 44 -9.03 7.88 4.35
N CYS A 45 -9.99 8.74 4.02
CA CYS A 45 -10.07 9.44 2.73
C CYS A 45 -10.59 10.87 2.94
N ASN A 46 -10.14 11.81 2.12
CA ASN A 46 -10.66 13.18 2.07
C ASN A 46 -11.86 13.36 1.13
N LEU A 47 -12.43 12.25 0.62
CA LEU A 47 -13.70 12.18 -0.11
C LEU A 47 -14.58 11.07 0.49
N ARG A 48 -15.90 11.14 0.29
CA ARG A 48 -16.87 10.10 0.70
C ARG A 48 -17.67 9.59 -0.48
N CYS A 49 -16.98 8.95 -1.42
CA CYS A 49 -17.60 8.44 -2.64
C CYS A 49 -18.69 7.40 -2.33
N VAL A 50 -19.90 7.61 -2.86
CA VAL A 50 -21.10 6.78 -2.57
C VAL A 50 -20.99 5.30 -2.88
N TYR A 51 -20.11 4.93 -3.82
CA TYR A 51 -19.88 3.55 -4.23
C TYR A 51 -18.70 2.89 -3.50
N CYS A 52 -17.92 3.68 -2.75
CA CYS A 52 -16.67 3.23 -2.13
C CYS A 52 -16.76 3.23 -0.61
N MET A 53 -17.25 4.32 -0.01
CA MET A 53 -17.30 4.49 1.43
C MET A 53 -18.75 4.34 1.93
N PRO A 54 -19.03 3.33 2.78
CA PRO A 54 -20.33 3.19 3.42
C PRO A 54 -20.69 4.42 4.25
N GLU A 55 -22.00 4.65 4.44
CA GLU A 55 -22.53 5.79 5.21
C GLU A 55 -22.06 5.77 6.67
N HIS A 56 -21.91 4.57 7.24
CA HIS A 56 -21.35 4.35 8.57
C HIS A 56 -20.01 3.62 8.45
N MET A 57 -18.92 4.39 8.39
CA MET A 57 -17.56 3.89 8.36
C MET A 57 -16.94 3.98 9.75
N THR A 58 -16.32 2.91 10.22
CA THR A 58 -15.45 2.93 11.41
C THR A 58 -14.00 2.86 10.92
N PHE A 59 -13.25 3.93 11.10
CA PHE A 59 -11.83 3.96 10.75
C PHE A 59 -11.02 3.20 11.80
N ARG A 60 -10.00 2.51 11.33
CA ARG A 60 -9.03 1.82 12.18
C ARG A 60 -8.29 2.85 13.03
N PRO A 61 -8.08 2.57 14.32
CA PRO A 61 -7.13 3.30 15.13
C PRO A 61 -5.75 3.34 14.46
N ARG A 62 -5.02 4.44 14.65
CA ARG A 62 -3.75 4.68 13.95
C ARG A 62 -2.69 3.62 14.28
N ASP A 63 -2.73 3.09 15.48
CA ASP A 63 -1.88 2.02 16.03
C ASP A 63 -2.18 0.63 15.46
N GLU A 64 -3.36 0.42 14.86
CA GLU A 64 -3.67 -0.80 14.11
C GLU A 64 -3.16 -0.76 12.66
N LEU A 65 -2.73 0.40 12.16
CA LEU A 65 -2.15 0.54 10.82
C LEU A 65 -0.65 0.27 10.86
N LEU A 66 -0.14 -0.37 9.80
CA LEU A 66 1.29 -0.59 9.66
C LEU A 66 2.08 0.72 9.65
N HIS A 67 3.11 0.76 10.49
CA HIS A 67 4.09 1.82 10.52
C HIS A 67 4.97 1.77 9.28
N GLY A 68 5.65 2.89 8.99
CA GLY A 68 6.49 2.98 7.79
C GLY A 68 7.63 1.96 7.76
N HIS A 69 8.21 1.62 8.91
CA HIS A 69 9.27 0.63 9.01
C HIS A 69 8.76 -0.80 8.78
N GLU A 70 7.55 -1.13 9.25
CA GLU A 70 6.89 -2.42 9.01
C GLU A 70 6.57 -2.60 7.53
N ILE A 71 6.02 -1.56 6.89
CA ILE A 71 5.79 -1.54 5.43
C ILE A 71 7.10 -1.77 4.68
N LEU A 72 8.18 -1.09 5.08
CA LEU A 72 9.47 -1.22 4.42
C LEU A 72 10.07 -2.63 4.60
N ALA A 73 9.89 -3.25 5.77
CA ALA A 73 10.30 -4.63 6.00
C ALA A 73 9.57 -5.59 5.05
N ILE A 74 8.25 -5.44 4.90
CA ILE A 74 7.44 -6.24 3.96
C ILE A 74 7.89 -6.02 2.52
N VAL A 75 8.17 -4.78 2.11
CA VAL A 75 8.63 -4.47 0.76
C VAL A 75 9.98 -5.13 0.47
N ARG A 76 10.94 -5.08 1.41
CA ARG A 76 12.25 -5.73 1.25
C ARG A 76 12.11 -7.25 1.10
N ALA A 77 11.37 -7.89 2.00
CA ALA A 77 11.10 -9.33 1.91
C ALA A 77 10.39 -9.69 0.60
N SER A 78 9.43 -8.88 0.15
CA SER A 78 8.73 -9.12 -1.12
C SER A 78 9.65 -8.97 -2.33
N ALA A 79 10.61 -8.03 -2.28
CA ALA A 79 11.58 -7.82 -3.34
C ALA A 79 12.55 -8.99 -3.47
N GLU A 80 13.01 -9.56 -2.35
CA GLU A 80 13.82 -10.78 -2.31
C GLU A 80 13.09 -11.98 -2.94
N LEU A 81 11.75 -11.98 -2.90
CA LEU A 81 10.92 -13.01 -3.53
C LEU A 81 10.51 -12.68 -4.98
N GLY A 82 11.07 -11.62 -5.58
CA GLY A 82 10.87 -11.27 -6.99
C GLY A 82 9.79 -10.21 -7.25
N THR A 83 9.24 -9.57 -6.22
CA THR A 83 8.38 -8.38 -6.43
C THR A 83 9.22 -7.23 -6.96
N THR A 84 8.80 -6.64 -8.08
CA THR A 84 9.51 -5.50 -8.69
C THR A 84 8.66 -4.22 -8.73
N LYS A 85 7.33 -4.35 -8.58
CA LYS A 85 6.38 -3.25 -8.72
C LYS A 85 5.56 -3.04 -7.45
N ILE A 86 5.51 -1.81 -6.96
CA ILE A 86 4.72 -1.41 -5.80
C ILE A 86 3.62 -0.45 -6.23
N ARG A 87 2.39 -0.68 -5.76
CA ARG A 87 1.29 0.29 -5.85
C ARG A 87 0.85 0.73 -4.46
N LEU A 88 0.93 2.03 -4.23
CA LEU A 88 0.39 2.68 -3.04
C LEU A 88 -1.07 3.07 -3.28
N THR A 89 -1.91 2.74 -2.31
CA THR A 89 -3.36 2.97 -2.28
C THR A 89 -3.79 3.16 -0.82
N GLY A 90 -5.08 3.01 -0.52
CA GLY A 90 -5.67 3.23 0.80
C GLY A 90 -7.16 3.51 0.65
N GLY A 91 -7.68 4.33 1.56
CA GLY A 91 -8.64 5.37 1.18
C GLY A 91 -7.92 6.35 0.25
N GLU A 92 -7.35 7.43 0.80
CA GLU A 92 -6.50 8.35 0.03
C GLU A 92 -5.04 8.27 0.50
N PRO A 93 -4.09 7.77 -0.30
CA PRO A 93 -2.69 7.66 0.13
C PRO A 93 -2.04 9.02 0.41
N THR A 94 -2.45 10.09 -0.28
CA THR A 94 -1.82 11.41 -0.14
C THR A 94 -2.10 12.11 1.19
N ILE A 95 -3.13 11.69 1.93
CA ILE A 95 -3.41 12.23 3.28
C ILE A 95 -2.56 11.57 4.36
N ARG A 96 -1.83 10.49 4.03
CA ARG A 96 -0.95 9.82 5.00
C ARG A 96 0.26 10.71 5.31
N PRO A 97 0.54 11.02 6.60
CA PRO A 97 1.74 11.74 6.99
C PRO A 97 3.02 11.05 6.49
N GLY A 98 3.96 11.83 5.93
CA GLY A 98 5.25 11.33 5.46
C GLY A 98 5.20 10.52 4.17
N ILE A 99 4.15 10.65 3.35
CA ILE A 99 4.00 9.89 2.10
C ILE A 99 5.18 10.04 1.13
N VAL A 100 5.77 11.24 1.04
CA VAL A 100 6.93 11.51 0.17
C VAL A 100 8.15 10.70 0.61
N GLU A 101 8.45 10.67 1.90
CA GLU A 101 9.58 9.90 2.46
C GLU A 101 9.33 8.39 2.41
N MET A 102 8.07 7.97 2.51
CA MET A 102 7.70 6.57 2.29
C MET A 102 7.96 6.14 0.83
N VAL A 103 7.56 6.95 -0.15
CA VAL A 103 7.86 6.69 -1.56
C VAL A 103 9.37 6.62 -1.78
N ARG A 104 10.14 7.56 -1.23
CA ARG A 104 11.61 7.59 -1.33
C ARG A 104 12.23 6.31 -0.79
N SER A 105 11.78 5.89 0.40
CA SER A 105 12.28 4.69 1.06
C SER A 105 11.98 3.44 0.24
N ILE A 106 10.75 3.28 -0.26
CA ILE A 106 10.34 2.14 -1.10
C ILE A 106 11.10 2.12 -2.43
N ALA A 107 11.23 3.27 -3.09
CA ALA A 107 11.93 3.38 -4.36
C ALA A 107 13.44 3.08 -4.25
N SER A 108 14.01 3.20 -3.04
CA SER A 108 15.41 2.87 -2.78
C SER A 108 15.67 1.38 -2.51
N VAL A 109 14.62 0.56 -2.38
CA VAL A 109 14.78 -0.88 -2.10
C VAL A 109 15.33 -1.59 -3.34
N PRO A 110 16.47 -2.30 -3.24
CA PRO A 110 17.00 -3.11 -4.34
C PRO A 110 15.96 -4.11 -4.86
N GLY A 111 15.85 -4.24 -6.17
CA GLY A 111 14.86 -5.10 -6.83
C GLY A 111 13.53 -4.39 -7.17
N ILE A 112 13.19 -3.29 -6.48
CA ILE A 112 12.02 -2.48 -6.83
C ILE A 112 12.35 -1.58 -8.02
N SER A 113 11.70 -1.83 -9.16
CA SER A 113 11.89 -1.05 -10.39
C SER A 113 10.83 0.04 -10.57
N GLN A 114 9.68 -0.08 -9.90
CA GLN A 114 8.60 0.88 -10.05
C GLN A 114 7.79 1.05 -8.77
N VAL A 115 7.67 2.30 -8.32
CA VAL A 115 6.67 2.72 -7.32
C VAL A 115 5.62 3.55 -8.04
N ALA A 116 4.35 3.17 -7.86
CA ALA A 116 3.21 3.87 -8.43
C ALA A 116 2.12 4.11 -7.39
N MET A 117 1.22 5.05 -7.63
CA MET A 117 0.17 5.42 -6.67
C MET A 117 -1.20 5.51 -7.37
N THR A 118 -2.27 5.23 -6.63
CA THR A 118 -3.65 5.54 -7.03
C THR A 118 -4.22 6.56 -6.06
N THR A 119 -4.70 7.70 -6.56
CA THR A 119 -5.18 8.84 -5.76
C THR A 119 -6.41 9.47 -6.40
N ASN A 120 -7.25 10.14 -5.63
CA ASN A 120 -8.30 11.02 -6.15
C ASN A 120 -7.77 12.34 -6.73
N GLY A 121 -6.49 12.66 -6.47
CA GLY A 121 -5.79 13.76 -7.09
C GLY A 121 -5.92 15.12 -6.41
N LEU A 122 -6.73 15.26 -5.35
CA LEU A 122 -6.99 16.55 -4.70
C LEU A 122 -5.71 17.24 -4.17
N LEU A 123 -4.73 16.46 -3.70
CA LEU A 123 -3.48 16.99 -3.13
C LEU A 123 -2.30 16.99 -4.13
N LEU A 124 -2.53 16.65 -5.40
CA LEU A 124 -1.45 16.56 -6.39
C LEU A 124 -0.80 17.90 -6.73
N ALA A 125 -1.55 19.00 -6.65
CA ALA A 125 -0.99 20.32 -6.92
C ALA A 125 0.22 20.62 -6.01
N GLU A 126 0.19 20.15 -4.77
CA GLU A 126 1.29 20.28 -3.81
C GLU A 126 2.28 19.10 -3.88
N LEU A 127 1.77 17.88 -4.03
CA LEU A 127 2.57 16.67 -3.81
C LEU A 127 3.19 16.07 -5.08
N ALA A 128 2.72 16.40 -6.28
CA ALA A 128 3.16 15.73 -7.50
C ALA A 128 4.68 15.83 -7.72
N GLU A 129 5.24 17.02 -7.57
CA GLU A 129 6.67 17.26 -7.79
C GLU A 129 7.55 16.63 -6.68
N PRO A 130 7.25 16.80 -5.38
CA PRO A 130 7.92 16.04 -4.31
C PRO A 130 7.87 14.52 -4.50
N LEU A 131 6.71 13.97 -4.88
CA LEU A 131 6.54 12.53 -5.10
C LEU A 131 7.37 12.04 -6.29
N ALA A 132 7.39 12.79 -7.40
CA ALA A 132 8.22 12.47 -8.56
C ALA A 132 9.71 12.47 -8.19
N ARG A 133 10.19 13.49 -7.46
CA ARG A 133 11.57 13.55 -6.95
C ARG A 133 11.91 12.44 -5.95
N ALA A 134 10.92 11.96 -5.20
CA ALA A 134 11.08 10.81 -4.32
C ALA A 134 11.15 9.47 -5.08
N GLY A 135 10.90 9.44 -6.39
CA GLY A 135 10.96 8.23 -7.19
C GLY A 135 9.61 7.60 -7.52
N LEU A 136 8.49 8.32 -7.32
CA LEU A 136 7.20 7.89 -7.85
C LEU A 136 7.24 7.97 -9.39
N ARG A 137 7.00 6.85 -10.07
CA ARG A 137 7.09 6.74 -11.53
C ARG A 137 5.77 6.49 -12.23
N GLY A 138 4.70 6.22 -11.48
CA GLY A 138 3.38 5.98 -12.03
C GLY A 138 2.27 6.54 -11.17
N LEU A 139 1.24 7.08 -11.80
CA LEU A 139 0.09 7.65 -11.12
C LEU A 139 -1.20 7.24 -11.82
N ASN A 140 -2.18 6.81 -11.03
CA ASN A 140 -3.54 6.60 -11.47
C ASN A 140 -4.41 7.61 -10.73
N VAL A 141 -5.07 8.51 -11.46
CA VAL A 141 -5.98 9.50 -10.88
C VAL A 141 -7.41 9.02 -11.08
N SER A 142 -8.15 8.82 -9.99
CA SER A 142 -9.55 8.42 -10.02
C SER A 142 -10.44 9.64 -10.24
N ILE A 143 -11.06 9.73 -11.41
CA ILE A 143 -11.98 10.82 -11.80
C ILE A 143 -13.24 10.18 -12.40
N ASP A 144 -14.31 10.10 -11.61
CA ASP A 144 -15.55 9.45 -12.07
C ASP A 144 -16.39 10.32 -13.01
N THR A 145 -16.13 11.63 -13.01
CA THR A 145 -16.81 12.59 -13.89
C THR A 145 -16.06 13.91 -13.97
N LEU A 146 -16.18 14.60 -15.11
CA LEU A 146 -15.69 15.98 -15.31
C LEU A 146 -16.77 17.03 -15.03
N ASP A 147 -18.01 16.62 -14.74
CA ASP A 147 -19.10 17.52 -14.36
C ASP A 147 -19.01 17.81 -12.85
N PRO A 148 -18.83 19.09 -12.44
CA PRO A 148 -18.66 19.45 -11.04
C PRO A 148 -19.90 19.18 -10.18
N VAL A 149 -21.10 19.30 -10.75
CA VAL A 149 -22.36 19.00 -10.05
C VAL A 149 -22.49 17.50 -9.82
N LYS A 150 -22.17 16.70 -10.85
CA LYS A 150 -22.16 15.24 -10.72
C LYS A 150 -21.06 14.76 -9.78
N PHE A 151 -19.88 15.38 -9.81
CA PHE A 151 -18.78 15.05 -8.91
C PHE A 151 -19.20 15.21 -7.45
N LYS A 152 -19.77 16.37 -7.09
CA LYS A 152 -20.27 16.64 -5.72
C LYS A 152 -21.31 15.60 -5.27
N ARG A 153 -22.19 15.15 -6.17
CA ARG A 153 -23.18 14.10 -5.87
C ARG A 153 -22.53 12.73 -5.61
N ILE A 154 -21.47 12.41 -6.33
CA ILE A 154 -20.74 11.15 -6.20
C ILE A 154 -19.89 11.16 -4.92
N THR A 155 -19.24 12.28 -4.59
CA THR A 155 -18.15 12.33 -3.59
C THR A 155 -18.51 12.84 -2.20
N ARG A 156 -19.79 13.21 -1.97
CA ARG A 156 -20.46 13.61 -0.70
C ARG A 156 -19.63 14.40 0.32
#